data_AF-A0A0C9R5X2-F1
#
_entry.id   AF-A0A0C9R5X2-F1
#
_cell.length_a   1.000
_cell.length_b   1.000
_cell.length_c   1.000
_cell.angle_alpha   90.00
_cell.angle_beta   90.00
_cell.angle_gamma   90.00
#
_symmetry.space_group_name_H-M   'P 1'
#
loop_
_entity.id
_entity.type
_entity.pdbx_description
1 polymer ?
#
loop_
_entity_poly.entity_id
_entity_poly.type
_entity_poly.pdbx_seq_one_letter_code
_entity_poly.pdbx_strand_id
1 'polypeptide(L)'
;MKEQREMLDYLQKVEEKAGEILTDRQEIVALDKRRNDDRVGMRALQKQNDDKCWITVGPLLLKMSAEKAEDLLLQDQRDCDIEVNKLRSNLKIKVNELRDLEHTPPVSGLMLKPMSHAEMSAINQSIGKQ
;
A
#
# COMPACT_ATOMS: atom_id res chain seq x y z
N MET A 1 19.76 0.49 -38.52
CA MET A 1 18.29 0.29 -38.57
C MET A 1 17.79 -0.81 -37.64
N LYS A 2 18.30 -2.06 -37.69
CA LYS A 2 17.85 -3.14 -36.79
C LYS A 2 18.27 -2.92 -35.33
N GLU A 3 19.54 -2.64 -35.10
CA GLU A 3 20.12 -2.34 -33.78
C GLU A 3 19.47 -1.12 -33.09
N GLN A 4 19.13 -0.08 -33.85
CA GLN A 4 18.39 1.08 -33.34
C GLN A 4 16.98 0.72 -32.87
N ARG A 5 16.30 -0.22 -33.54
CA ARG A 5 14.97 -0.69 -33.12
C ARG A 5 15.05 -1.56 -31.88
N GLU A 6 16.06 -2.42 -31.79
CA GLU A 6 16.31 -3.26 -30.62
C GLU A 6 16.63 -2.41 -29.38
N MET A 7 17.43 -1.35 -29.55
CA MET A 7 17.71 -0.39 -28.48
C MET A 7 16.46 0.37 -28.02
N LEU A 8 15.60 0.81 -28.95
CA LEU A 8 14.34 1.48 -28.61
C LEU A 8 13.38 0.56 -27.87
N ASP A 9 13.24 -0.70 -28.31
CA ASP A 9 12.40 -1.70 -27.65
C ASP A 9 12.88 -2.00 -26.22
N TYR A 10 14.21 -2.06 -26.03
CA TYR A 10 14.79 -2.20 -24.70
C TYR A 10 14.46 -1.00 -23.80
N LEU A 11 14.72 0.23 -24.27
CA LEU A 11 14.42 1.44 -23.49
C LEU A 11 12.93 1.54 -23.15
N GLN A 12 12.04 1.19 -24.08
CA GLN A 12 10.60 1.18 -23.86
C GLN A 12 10.22 0.24 -22.70
N LYS A 13 10.78 -0.97 -22.66
CA LYS A 13 10.51 -1.94 -21.59
C LYS A 13 10.96 -1.45 -20.21
N VAL A 14 12.13 -0.81 -20.15
CA VAL A 14 12.66 -0.23 -18.91
C VAL A 14 11.73 0.89 -18.43
N GLU A 15 11.37 1.83 -19.32
CA GLU A 15 10.50 2.96 -19.00
C GLU A 15 9.09 2.53 -18.59
N GLU A 16 8.51 1.53 -19.27
CA GLU A 16 7.20 0.99 -18.92
C GLU A 16 7.21 0.41 -17.50
N LYS A 17 8.23 -0.40 -17.16
CA LYS A 17 8.38 -0.98 -15.83
C LYS A 17 8.61 0.09 -14.76
N ALA A 18 9.40 1.11 -15.06
CA ALA A 18 9.60 2.26 -14.16
C ALA A 18 8.29 3.05 -13.94
N GLY A 19 7.51 3.26 -15.00
CA GLY A 19 6.20 3.92 -14.94
C GLY A 19 5.19 3.18 -14.06
N GLU A 20 5.14 1.85 -14.16
CA GLU A 20 4.32 1.00 -13.27
C GLU A 20 4.70 1.19 -11.80
N ILE A 21 6.00 1.17 -11.49
CA ILE A 21 6.51 1.34 -10.12
C ILE A 21 6.13 2.72 -9.57
N LEU A 22 6.27 3.78 -10.36
CA LEU A 22 5.93 5.14 -9.94
C LEU A 22 4.41 5.29 -9.70
N THR A 23 3.60 4.68 -10.55
CA THR A 23 2.14 4.68 -10.42
C THR A 23 1.71 3.96 -9.14
N ASP A 24 2.24 2.76 -8.88
CA ASP A 24 1.95 2.01 -7.65
C ASP A 24 2.36 2.81 -6.39
N ARG A 25 3.49 3.52 -6.42
CA ARG A 25 3.93 4.37 -5.31
C ARG A 25 2.97 5.52 -5.07
N GLN A 26 2.48 6.16 -6.13
CA GLN A 26 1.51 7.23 -6.03
C GLN A 26 0.18 6.73 -5.47
N GLU A 27 -0.24 5.53 -5.87
CA GLU A 27 -1.45 4.88 -5.38
C GLU A 27 -1.35 4.58 -3.88
N ILE A 28 -0.20 4.09 -3.39
CA ILE A 28 0.04 3.91 -1.95
C ILE A 28 -0.16 5.23 -1.19
N VAL A 29 0.37 6.34 -1.71
CA VAL A 29 0.23 7.66 -1.07
C VAL A 29 -1.24 8.11 -1.05
N ALA A 30 -1.99 7.88 -2.14
CA ALA A 30 -3.41 8.21 -2.23
C ALA A 30 -4.24 7.39 -1.23
N LEU A 31 -3.99 6.09 -1.13
CA LEU A 31 -4.64 5.19 -0.16
C LEU A 31 -4.30 5.58 1.29
N ASP A 32 -3.03 5.91 1.57
CA ASP A 32 -2.62 6.36 2.91
C ASP A 32 -3.32 7.67 3.31
N LYS A 33 -3.50 8.59 2.35
CA LYS A 33 -4.26 9.83 2.57
C LYS A 33 -5.73 9.54 2.87
N ARG A 34 -6.37 8.70 2.05
CA ARG A 34 -7.77 8.29 2.25
C ARG A 34 -7.98 7.65 3.63
N ARG A 35 -7.13 6.70 4.00
CA ARG A 35 -7.16 6.06 5.33
C ARG A 35 -7.00 7.07 6.47
N ASN A 36 -6.16 8.08 6.30
CA ASN A 36 -6.03 9.16 7.29
C ASN A 36 -7.31 10.00 7.39
N ASP A 37 -7.92 10.34 6.25
CA ASP A 37 -9.17 11.09 6.21
C ASP A 37 -10.30 10.29 6.87
N ASP A 38 -10.37 8.97 6.68
CA ASP A 38 -11.31 8.09 7.36
C ASP A 38 -11.12 8.11 8.88
N ARG A 39 -9.86 8.10 9.34
CA ARG A 39 -9.54 8.22 10.78
C ARG A 39 -9.99 9.56 11.35
N VAL A 40 -9.83 10.65 10.59
CA VAL A 40 -10.30 11.98 10.99
C VAL A 40 -11.82 12.00 11.06
N GLY A 41 -12.50 11.46 10.03
CA GLY A 41 -13.96 11.33 9.99
C GLY A 41 -14.51 10.50 11.15
N MET A 42 -13.91 9.36 11.43
CA MET A 42 -14.25 8.50 12.56
C MET A 42 -14.15 9.25 13.89
N ARG A 43 -13.05 9.99 14.10
CA ARG A 43 -12.85 10.77 15.33
C ARG A 43 -13.84 11.92 15.46
N ALA A 44 -14.29 12.51 14.35
CA ALA A 44 -15.32 13.54 14.37
C ALA A 44 -16.68 12.93 14.71
N LEU A 45 -17.01 11.78 14.11
CA LEU A 45 -18.27 11.07 14.32
C LEU A 45 -18.42 10.60 15.78
N GLN A 46 -17.37 10.00 16.34
CA GLN A 46 -17.35 9.55 17.74
C GLN A 46 -17.47 10.68 18.78
N LYS A 47 -17.15 11.92 18.39
CA LYS A 47 -17.32 13.11 19.25
C LYS A 47 -18.73 13.69 19.17
N GLN A 48 -19.46 13.38 18.10
CA GLN A 48 -20.83 13.81 17.92
C GLN A 48 -21.73 12.88 18.74
N ASN A 49 -22.51 13.41 19.69
CA ASN A 49 -23.45 12.63 20.50
C ASN A 49 -24.80 12.39 19.80
N ASP A 50 -24.85 12.47 18.47
CA ASP A 50 -26.08 12.33 17.70
C ASP A 50 -26.18 10.96 17.04
N ASP A 51 -27.37 10.36 17.05
CA ASP A 51 -27.62 9.06 16.41
C ASP A 51 -27.55 9.10 14.88
N LYS A 52 -27.58 10.29 14.28
CA LYS A 52 -27.61 10.47 12.82
C LYS A 52 -26.55 11.45 12.36
N CYS A 53 -25.86 11.10 11.29
CA CYS A 53 -24.86 11.93 10.65
C CYS A 53 -25.18 12.13 9.16
N TRP A 54 -24.51 13.12 8.57
CA TRP A 54 -24.50 13.35 7.13
C TRP A 54 -23.17 12.89 6.57
N ILE A 55 -23.20 12.09 5.51
CA ILE A 55 -22.02 11.66 4.77
C ILE A 55 -22.09 12.12 3.32
N THR A 56 -20.93 12.31 2.71
CA THR A 56 -20.81 12.63 1.28
C THR A 56 -20.44 11.39 0.50
N VAL A 57 -21.22 11.07 -0.54
CA VAL A 57 -20.92 10.00 -1.50
C VAL A 57 -20.84 10.64 -2.88
N GLY A 58 -19.62 10.90 -3.34
CA GLY A 58 -19.40 11.71 -4.55
C GLY A 58 -20.03 13.09 -4.41
N PRO A 59 -20.92 13.52 -5.33
CA PRO A 59 -21.62 14.80 -5.23
C PRO A 59 -22.86 14.78 -4.32
N LEU A 60 -23.24 13.63 -3.75
CA LEU A 60 -24.47 13.46 -2.98
C LEU A 60 -24.21 13.60 -1.48
N LEU A 61 -25.16 14.20 -0.77
CA LEU A 61 -25.18 14.27 0.69
C LEU A 61 -26.31 13.37 1.22
N LEU A 62 -25.96 12.37 2.02
CA LEU A 62 -26.89 11.35 2.52
C LEU A 62 -26.91 11.37 4.05
N LYS A 63 -28.12 11.27 4.63
CA LYS A 63 -28.30 11.13 6.08
C LYS A 63 -28.39 9.66 6.44
N MET A 64 -27.63 9.22 7.43
CA MET A 64 -27.69 7.85 7.95
C MET A 64 -27.43 7.81 9.46
N SER A 65 -27.54 6.63 10.07
CA SER A 65 -27.15 6.45 11.47
C SER A 65 -25.64 6.61 11.63
N ALA A 66 -25.21 7.14 12.78
CA ALA A 66 -23.80 7.25 13.14
C ALA A 66 -23.12 5.87 13.11
N GLU A 67 -23.73 4.86 13.73
CA GLU A 67 -23.24 3.46 13.74
C GLU A 67 -22.93 2.94 12.32
N LYS A 68 -23.84 3.14 11.37
CA LYS A 68 -23.63 2.68 9.98
C LYS A 68 -22.50 3.45 9.29
N ALA A 69 -22.34 4.73 9.58
CA ALA A 69 -21.23 5.51 9.04
C ALA A 69 -19.89 5.08 9.66
N GLU A 70 -19.87 4.71 10.94
CA GLU A 70 -18.68 4.13 11.58
C GLU A 70 -18.27 2.81 10.92
N ASP A 71 -19.23 1.90 10.68
CA ASP A 71 -18.97 0.64 10.01
C ASP A 71 -18.37 0.83 8.61
N LEU A 72 -18.90 1.79 7.83
CA LEU A 72 -18.38 2.12 6.51
C LEU A 72 -16.94 2.64 6.58
N LEU A 73 -16.65 3.55 7.50
CA LEU A 73 -15.30 4.09 7.70
C LEU A 73 -14.31 3.03 8.22
N LEU A 74 -14.75 2.09 9.06
CA LEU A 74 -13.91 0.97 9.52
C LEU A 74 -13.60 0.01 8.38
N GLN A 75 -14.61 -0.29 7.55
CA GLN A 75 -14.43 -1.15 6.40
C GLN A 75 -13.46 -0.52 5.39
N ASP A 76 -13.62 0.77 5.09
CA ASP A 76 -12.74 1.47 4.15
C ASP A 76 -11.29 1.52 4.62
N GLN A 77 -11.06 1.74 5.92
CA GLN A 77 -9.73 1.67 6.52
C GLN A 77 -9.09 0.28 6.34
N ARG A 78 -9.84 -0.81 6.54
CA ARG A 78 -9.34 -2.17 6.34
C ARG A 78 -9.01 -2.44 4.88
N ASP A 79 -9.87 -2.01 3.97
CA ASP A 79 -9.68 -2.22 2.54
C ASP A 79 -8.45 -1.44 2.03
N CYS A 80 -8.27 -0.19 2.48
CA CYS A 80 -7.06 0.58 2.23
C CYS A 80 -5.80 -0.12 2.78
N ASP A 81 -5.85 -0.65 4.01
CA ASP A 81 -4.72 -1.38 4.61
C ASP A 81 -4.34 -2.62 3.79
N ILE A 82 -5.32 -3.40 3.34
CA ILE A 82 -5.11 -4.58 2.52
C ILE A 82 -4.45 -4.19 1.19
N GLU A 83 -4.99 -3.19 0.49
CA GLU A 83 -4.46 -2.77 -0.81
C GLU A 83 -3.06 -2.15 -0.71
N VAL A 84 -2.80 -1.32 0.31
CA VAL A 84 -1.45 -0.79 0.56
C VAL A 84 -0.43 -1.93 0.76
N ASN A 85 -0.79 -2.97 1.52
CA ASN A 85 0.11 -4.10 1.76
C ASN A 85 0.33 -4.96 0.51
N LYS A 86 -0.70 -5.14 -0.33
CA LYS A 86 -0.58 -5.80 -1.64
C LYS A 86 0.35 -5.01 -2.56
N LEU A 87 0.12 -3.70 -2.71
CA LEU A 87 0.95 -2.82 -3.53
C LEU A 87 2.40 -2.82 -3.06
N ARG A 88 2.67 -2.72 -1.75
CA ARG A 88 4.03 -2.78 -1.20
C ARG A 88 4.73 -4.10 -1.50
N SER A 89 4.00 -5.22 -1.47
CA SER A 89 4.56 -6.54 -1.77
C SER A 89 4.89 -6.66 -3.26
N ASN A 90 3.97 -6.23 -4.13
CA ASN A 90 4.16 -6.25 -5.59
C ASN A 90 5.27 -5.30 -6.04
N LEU A 91 5.39 -4.13 -5.39
CA LEU A 91 6.43 -3.15 -5.70
C LEU A 91 7.84 -3.74 -5.55
N LYS A 92 8.06 -4.60 -4.55
CA LYS A 92 9.36 -5.27 -4.35
C LYS A 92 9.72 -6.17 -5.53
N ILE A 93 8.73 -6.86 -6.10
CA ILE A 93 8.91 -7.74 -7.26
C ILE A 93 9.21 -6.89 -8.50
N LYS A 94 8.38 -5.88 -8.78
CA LYS A 94 8.56 -4.98 -9.92
C LYS A 94 9.92 -4.26 -9.90
N VAL A 95 10.39 -3.85 -8.72
CA VAL A 95 11.72 -3.22 -8.57
C VAL A 95 12.84 -4.20 -8.91
N ASN A 96 12.73 -5.48 -8.54
CA ASN A 96 13.73 -6.47 -8.94
C ASN A 96 13.65 -6.75 -10.45
N GLU A 97 12.44 -6.84 -11.03
CA GLU A 97 12.27 -6.97 -12.49
C GLU A 97 12.94 -5.82 -13.25
N LEU A 98 12.78 -4.57 -12.77
CA LEU A 98 13.45 -3.42 -13.35
C LEU A 98 14.97 -3.55 -13.26
N ARG A 99 15.49 -4.00 -12.12
CA ARG A 99 16.93 -4.21 -11.95
C ARG A 99 17.50 -5.29 -12.86
N ASP A 100 16.75 -6.38 -13.04
CA ASP A 100 17.11 -7.45 -13.96
C ASP A 100 17.18 -6.93 -15.41
N LEU A 101 16.23 -6.07 -15.81
CA LEU A 101 16.25 -5.37 -17.10
C LEU A 101 17.47 -4.46 -17.23
N GLU A 102 17.85 -3.73 -16.17
CA GLU A 102 19.02 -2.84 -16.12
C GLU A 102 20.36 -3.59 -15.94
N HIS A 103 20.33 -4.92 -15.84
CA HIS A 103 21.49 -5.75 -15.53
C HIS A 103 22.21 -5.36 -14.22
N THR A 104 21.44 -4.87 -13.24
CA THR A 104 21.94 -4.54 -11.91
C THR A 104 21.57 -5.64 -10.91
N PRO A 105 22.39 -5.90 -9.88
CA PRO A 105 22.07 -6.91 -8.89
C PRO A 105 20.81 -6.52 -8.09
N PRO A 106 20.01 -7.48 -7.60
CA PRO A 106 18.81 -7.20 -6.83
C PRO A 106 19.12 -6.40 -5.56
N VAL A 107 18.12 -5.66 -5.04
CA VAL A 107 18.31 -4.85 -3.84
C VAL A 107 18.49 -5.78 -2.63
N SER A 108 19.68 -5.73 -2.02
CA SER A 108 19.95 -6.48 -0.79
C SER A 108 18.96 -6.09 0.31
N GLY A 109 18.39 -7.10 0.97
CA GLY A 109 17.45 -6.91 2.07
C GLY A 109 16.00 -6.57 1.68
N LEU A 110 15.69 -6.25 0.43
CA LEU A 110 14.35 -5.82 0.01
C LEU A 110 13.27 -6.90 0.23
N MET A 111 13.66 -8.16 0.01
CA MET A 111 12.79 -9.34 0.14
C MET A 111 12.76 -9.93 1.55
N LEU A 112 13.46 -9.32 2.52
CA LEU A 112 13.39 -9.78 3.90
C LEU A 112 11.99 -9.57 4.47
N LYS A 113 11.56 -10.53 5.27
CA LYS A 113 10.34 -10.45 6.08
C LYS A 113 10.75 -10.25 7.54
N PRO A 114 10.02 -9.42 8.29
CA PRO A 114 10.25 -9.31 9.72
C PRO A 114 10.01 -10.68 10.37
N MET A 115 10.85 -11.03 11.33
CA MET A 115 10.66 -12.23 12.12
C MET A 115 9.42 -12.10 13.00
N SER A 116 8.65 -13.17 13.08
CA SER A 116 7.58 -13.32 14.05
C SER A 116 8.12 -13.44 15.48
N HIS A 117 7.27 -13.20 16.46
CA HIS A 117 7.63 -13.32 17.88
C HIS A 117 8.06 -14.75 18.24
N ALA A 118 7.49 -15.76 17.58
CA ALA A 118 7.87 -17.16 17.77
C ALA A 118 9.28 -17.43 17.22
N GLU A 119 9.57 -16.96 16.00
CA GLU A 119 10.89 -17.08 15.38
C GLU A 119 11.95 -16.34 16.22
N MET A 120 11.63 -15.14 16.70
CA MET A 120 12.55 -14.35 17.54
C MET A 120 12.82 -15.04 18.88
N SER A 121 11.80 -15.63 19.50
CA SER A 121 11.95 -16.41 20.74
C SER A 121 12.84 -17.64 20.54
N ALA A 122 12.66 -18.36 19.43
CA ALA A 122 13.52 -19.51 19.09
C ALA A 122 14.98 -19.10 18.87
N ILE A 123 15.23 -17.96 18.24
CA ILE A 123 16.59 -17.41 18.11
C ILE A 123 17.17 -16.99 19.46
N ASN A 124 16.39 -16.36 20.33
CA ASN A 124 16.87 -15.97 21.67
C ASN A 124 17.25 -17.19 22.51
N GLN A 125 16.49 -18.29 22.41
CA GLN A 125 16.82 -19.57 23.05
C GLN A 125 18.12 -20.18 22.49
N SER A 126 18.34 -20.11 21.17
CA SER A 126 19.55 -20.68 20.54
C SER A 126 20.81 -19.84 20.76
N ILE A 127 20.67 -18.52 20.94
CA ILE A 127 21.79 -17.59 21.21
C ILE A 127 22.02 -17.41 22.72
N GLY A 128 21.24 -18.08 23.58
CA GLY A 128 21.45 -18.08 25.04
C GLY A 128 21.06 -16.77 25.73
N LYS A 129 20.24 -15.93 25.07
CA LYS A 129 19.62 -14.75 25.71
C LYS A 129 18.28 -15.19 26.29
N GLN A 130 18.25 -15.43 27.61
CA GLN A 130 17.00 -15.56 28.37
C GLN A 130 16.30 -14.21 28.46
#